data_AF-A0A523II73-F1
#
_entry.id   AF-A0A523II73-F1
#
_cell.length_a   1.000
_cell.length_b   1.000
_cell.length_c   1.000
_cell.angle_alpha   90.00
_cell.angle_beta   90.00
_cell.angle_gamma   90.00
#
_symmetry.space_group_name_H-M   'P 1'
#
loop_
_entity.id
_entity.type
_entity.pdbx_description
1 polymer ?
#
loop_
_entity_poly.entity_id
_entity_poly.type
_entity_poly.pdbx_seq_one_letter_code
_entity_poly.pdbx_strand_id
1 'polypeptide(L)' 'MYSGQSIQEIAFELGFEDPFYFSKVFKKVTGQAPKAFRVTPQKFT' A
#
# COMPACT_ATOMS: atom_id res chain seq x y z
N MET A 1 -2.96 6.78 12.70
CA MET A 1 -3.62 5.48 12.44
C MET A 1 -4.13 5.50 10.99
N TYR A 2 -3.45 4.82 10.06
CA TYR A 2 -3.80 4.82 8.62
C TYR A 2 -4.99 3.88 8.28
N SER A 3 -5.75 3.44 9.29
CA SER A 3 -6.73 2.35 9.17
C SER A 3 -7.95 2.69 8.29
N GLY A 4 -8.18 3.97 7.96
CA GLY A 4 -9.28 4.44 7.11
C GLY A 4 -8.90 4.98 5.73
N GLN A 5 -7.63 5.32 5.48
CA GLN A 5 -7.23 5.94 4.22
C GLN A 5 -7.28 4.97 3.04
N SER A 6 -7.75 5.40 1.89
CA SER A 6 -7.67 4.64 0.65
C SER A 6 -6.21 4.39 0.23
N ILE A 7 -5.99 3.37 -0.61
CA ILE A 7 -4.68 3.13 -1.22
C ILE A 7 -4.21 4.34 -2.04
N GLN A 8 -5.15 5.15 -2.56
CA GLN A 8 -4.86 6.38 -3.29
C GLN A 8 -4.29 7.46 -2.36
N GLU A 9 -4.94 7.71 -1.22
CA GLU A 9 -4.45 8.68 -0.23
C GLU A 9 -3.05 8.32 0.27
N ILE A 10 -2.81 7.04 0.56
CA ILE A 10 -1.48 6.55 0.97
C ILE A 10 -0.46 6.76 -0.15
N ALA A 11 -0.82 6.51 -1.40
CA ALA A 11 0.06 6.76 -2.54
C ALA A 11 0.43 8.24 -2.65
N PHE A 12 -0.56 9.14 -2.54
CA PHE A 12 -0.34 10.59 -2.57
C PHE A 12 0.50 11.10 -1.39
N GLU A 13 0.25 10.62 -0.17
CA GLU A 13 1.08 10.99 1.00
C GLU A 13 2.54 10.55 0.85
N LEU A 14 2.78 9.44 0.16
CA LEU A 14 4.13 8.94 -0.13
C LEU A 14 4.78 9.65 -1.32
N GLY A 15 4.10 10.61 -1.96
CA GLY A 15 4.61 11.38 -3.09
C GLY A 15 4.46 10.68 -4.44
N PHE A 16 3.62 9.65 -4.54
CA PHE A 16 3.28 9.04 -5.83
C PHE A 16 2.14 9.82 -6.48
N GLU A 17 2.39 10.32 -7.70
CA GLU A 17 1.36 11.00 -8.50
C GLU A 17 0.29 10.03 -9.03
N ASP A 18 0.65 8.75 -9.24
CA ASP A 18 -0.25 7.73 -9.76
C ASP A 18 -0.41 6.54 -8.77
N PRO A 19 -1.61 6.33 -8.22
CA PRO A 19 -1.91 5.20 -7.31
C PRO A 19 -1.75 3.81 -7.94
N PHE A 20 -1.89 3.68 -9.27
CA PHE A 20 -1.69 2.41 -9.95
C PHE A 20 -0.20 2.06 -10.04
N TYR A 21 0.65 3.05 -10.27
CA TYR A 21 2.10 2.93 -10.22
C TYR A 21 2.57 2.58 -8.81
N PHE A 22 2.05 3.26 -7.78
CA PHE A 22 2.28 2.87 -6.39
C PHE A 22 1.93 1.39 -6.15
N SER A 23 0.76 0.94 -6.60
CA SER A 23 0.33 -0.46 -6.41
C SER A 23 1.26 -1.47 -7.10
N LYS A 24 1.78 -1.14 -8.28
CA LYS A 24 2.77 -1.97 -9.01
C LYS A 24 4.11 -2.01 -8.27
N VAL A 25 4.63 -0.86 -7.87
CA VAL A 25 5.91 -0.76 -7.15
C VAL A 25 5.82 -1.43 -5.79
N PHE A 26 4.76 -1.15 -5.03
CA PHE A 26 4.50 -1.76 -3.73
C PHE A 26 4.49 -3.28 -3.87
N LYS A 27 3.71 -3.84 -4.82
CA LYS A 27 3.70 -5.29 -5.07
C LYS A 27 5.07 -5.85 -5.47
N LYS A 28 5.87 -5.10 -6.23
CA LYS A 28 7.23 -5.52 -6.60
C LYS A 28 8.16 -5.59 -5.38
N VAL A 29 8.00 -4.65 -4.44
CA VAL A 29 8.86 -4.55 -3.23
C VAL A 29 8.41 -5.51 -2.13
N THR A 30 7.12 -5.56 -1.81
CA THR A 30 6.57 -6.39 -0.72
C THR A 30 6.08 -7.76 -1.18
N GLY A 31 6.04 -8.01 -2.48
CA GLY A 31 5.50 -9.25 -3.07
C GLY A 31 3.97 -9.31 -3.06
N GLN A 32 3.27 -8.37 -2.43
CA GLN A 32 1.83 -8.40 -2.20
C GLN A 32 1.17 -7.08 -2.62
N ALA A 33 -0.06 -7.16 -3.13
CA ALA A 33 -0.81 -5.94 -3.46
C ALA A 33 -1.12 -5.13 -2.18
N PRO A 34 -1.10 -3.78 -2.23
CA PRO A 34 -1.37 -2.93 -1.06
C PRO A 34 -2.69 -3.27 -0.36
N LYS A 35 -3.73 -3.60 -1.14
CA LYS A 35 -5.04 -4.01 -0.64
C LYS A 35 -4.99 -5.33 0.13
N ALA A 36 -4.17 -6.29 -0.32
CA ALA A 36 -3.99 -7.56 0.37
C ALA A 36 -3.16 -7.40 1.65
N PHE A 37 -2.14 -6.54 1.59
CA PHE A 37 -1.28 -6.18 2.73
C PHE A 37 -2.06 -5.53 3.88
N ARG A 38 -3.10 -4.74 3.58
CA ARG A 38 -3.96 -4.13 4.60
C ARG A 38 -4.83 -5.14 5.36
N VAL A 39 -5.17 -6.27 4.74
CA VAL A 39 -6.00 -7.32 5.34
C VAL A 39 -5.16 -8.31 6.15
N THR A 40 -3.86 -8.36 5.89
CA THR A 40 -2.95 -9.23 6.64
C THR A 40 -2.36 -8.47 7.83
N PRO A 41 -2.73 -8.81 9.08
CA PRO A 41 -1.93 -8.37 10.22
C PRO A 41 -0.54 -8.98 10.04
N GLN A 42 0.47 -8.14 9.78
CA GLN A 42 1.84 -8.62 9.71
C GLN A 42 2.21 -9.24 11.05
N LYS A 43 2.39 -10.56 11.04
CA LYS A 43 3.12 -11.26 12.08
C LYS A 43 4.58 -10.84 11.95
N PHE A 44 4.96 -9.80 12.68
CA PHE A 44 6.36 -9.58 13.05
C PHE A 44 6.69 -10.66 14.08
N THR A 45 7.25 -11.78 13.64
CA THR A 45 7.92 -12.78 14.49
C THR A 45 9.41 -12.70 14.23
#